data_AF-A0A7J2HXC3-F1
#
_entry.id   AF-A0A7J2HXC3-F1
#
_cell.length_a   1.000
_cell.length_b   1.000
_cell.length_c   1.000
_cell.angle_alpha   90.00
_cell.angle_beta   90.00
_cell.angle_gamma   90.00
#
_symmetry.space_group_name_H-M   'P 1'
#
loop_
_entity.id
_entity.type
_entity.pdbx_description
1 polymer ?
#
loop_
_entity_poly.entity_id
_entity_poly.type
_entity_poly.pdbx_seq_one_letter_code
_entity_poly.pdbx_strand_id
1 'polypeptide(L)' 'MIKETLLKNSQDIKKRVKSLLSGIGEVSKVVLEGPYVVVYTKDPGVFIRRNEVVVELAKTIRRKIIIQAKKPLLDEEE' A
#
# COMPACT_ATOMS: atom_id res chain seq x y z
N MET A 1 -15.30 -8.37 23.06
CA MET A 1 -14.29 -8.78 22.06
C MET A 1 -14.74 -8.35 20.66
N ILE A 2 -14.34 -7.17 20.18
CA ILE A 2 -14.83 -6.60 18.90
C ILE A 2 -13.68 -6.37 17.89
N LYS A 3 -12.55 -7.09 18.03
CA LYS A 3 -11.36 -6.81 17.22
C LYS A 3 -11.24 -7.64 15.93
N GLU A 4 -12.25 -8.43 15.58
CA GLU A 4 -12.15 -9.36 14.44
C GLU A 4 -13.25 -9.20 13.40
N THR A 5 -13.70 -7.96 13.15
CA THR A 5 -14.38 -7.69 11.87
C THR A 5 -13.28 -7.59 10.82
N LEU A 6 -12.94 -8.74 10.23
CA LEU A 6 -12.05 -8.84 9.08
C LEU A 6 -12.38 -7.72 8.08
N LEU A 7 -11.36 -7.01 7.60
CA LEU A 7 -11.47 -6.13 6.44
C LEU A 7 -11.90 -6.96 5.21
N LYS A 8 -13.19 -7.26 5.08
CA LYS A 8 -13.76 -8.01 3.96
C LYS A 8 -13.97 -7.10 2.75
N ASN A 9 -14.08 -5.79 2.95
CA ASN A 9 -14.33 -4.84 1.87
C ASN A 9 -13.01 -4.31 1.28
N SER A 10 -12.88 -4.47 -0.03
CA SER A 10 -11.78 -3.94 -0.85
C SER A 10 -11.50 -2.45 -0.64
N GLN A 11 -12.55 -1.63 -0.44
CA GLN A 11 -12.36 -0.19 -0.20
C GLN A 11 -11.73 0.11 1.16
N ASP A 12 -12.12 -0.64 2.19
CA ASP A 12 -11.58 -0.46 3.54
C ASP A 12 -10.11 -0.86 3.60
N ILE A 13 -9.72 -1.92 2.88
CA ILE A 13 -8.30 -2.31 2.74
C ILE A 13 -7.50 -1.16 2.11
N LYS A 14 -7.97 -0.62 0.97
CA LYS A 14 -7.28 0.48 0.29
C LYS A 14 -7.13 1.71 1.19
N LYS A 15 -8.21 2.11 1.88
CA LYS A 15 -8.21 3.25 2.80
C LYS A 15 -7.25 3.04 3.96
N ARG A 16 -7.29 1.86 4.59
CA ARG A 16 -6.44 1.53 5.74
C ARG A 16 -4.97 1.52 5.36
N VAL A 17 -4.64 0.87 4.23
CA VAL A 17 -3.25 0.81 3.74
C VAL A 17 -2.74 2.20 3.38
N LYS A 18 -3.54 2.99 2.64
CA LYS A 18 -3.18 4.37 2.32
C LYS A 18 -2.94 5.19 3.58
N SER A 19 -3.88 5.16 4.54
CA SER A 19 -3.79 5.93 5.77
C SER A 19 -2.53 5.62 6.59
N LEU A 20 -2.20 4.34 6.76
CA LEU A 20 -1.03 3.95 7.56
C LEU A 20 0.29 4.28 6.85
N LEU A 21 0.40 3.93 5.57
CA LEU A 21 1.64 4.14 4.82
C LEU A 21 1.89 5.62 4.49
N SER A 22 0.85 6.44 4.39
CA SER A 22 1.01 7.90 4.25
C SER A 22 1.62 8.58 5.48
N GLY A 23 1.61 7.95 6.65
CA GLY A 23 2.35 8.43 7.82
C GLY A 23 3.85 8.16 7.75
N ILE A 24 4.29 7.36 6.78
CA ILE A 24 5.70 6.95 6.60
C ILE A 24 6.31 7.66 5.39
N GLY A 25 5.59 7.71 4.27
CA GLY A 25 6.07 8.35 3.04
C GLY A 25 4.94 8.67 2.07
N GLU A 26 5.27 9.34 0.95
CA GLU A 26 4.28 9.70 -0.07
C GLU A 26 3.64 8.44 -0.67
N VAL A 27 2.32 8.35 -0.65
CA VAL A 27 1.55 7.28 -1.32
C VAL A 27 0.70 7.90 -2.41
N SER A 28 1.08 7.69 -3.66
CA SER A 28 0.39 8.25 -4.81
C SER A 28 -0.90 7.47 -5.13
N LYS A 29 -0.89 6.14 -5.02
CA LYS A 29 -2.04 5.28 -5.34
C LYS A 29 -1.99 3.95 -4.61
N VAL A 30 -3.15 3.39 -4.26
CA VAL A 30 -3.28 2.02 -3.74
C VAL A 30 -4.27 1.25 -4.61
N VAL A 31 -3.84 0.11 -5.14
CA VAL A 31 -4.61 -0.77 -6.02
C VAL A 31 -4.68 -2.17 -5.42
N LEU A 32 -5.77 -2.87 -5.69
CA LEU A 32 -5.88 -4.29 -5.37
C LEU A 32 -5.78 -5.06 -6.69
N GLU A 33 -4.75 -5.87 -6.83
CA GLU A 33 -4.46 -6.66 -8.02
C GLU A 33 -4.42 -8.14 -7.62
N GLY A 34 -5.55 -8.83 -7.80
CA GLY A 34 -5.70 -10.22 -7.35
C GLY A 34 -5.39 -10.39 -5.84
N PRO A 35 -4.36 -11.19 -5.48
CA PRO A 35 -3.98 -11.41 -4.08
C PRO A 35 -3.12 -10.26 -3.50
N TYR A 36 -2.73 -9.28 -4.31
CA TYR A 36 -1.78 -8.23 -3.94
C TYR A 36 -2.47 -6.90 -3.63
N VAL A 37 -1.87 -6.16 -2.70
CA VAL A 37 -2.11 -4.73 -2.51
C VAL A 37 -0.90 -3.97 -3.05
N VAL A 38 -1.07 -3.27 -4.16
CA VAL A 38 0.00 -2.52 -4.81
C VAL A 38 -0.06 -1.07 -4.36
N VAL A 39 1.06 -0.55 -3.86
CA VAL A 39 1.22 0.80 -3.35
C VAL A 39 2.22 1.53 -4.22
N TYR A 40 1.77 2.56 -4.91
CA TYR A 40 2.61 3.40 -5.76
C TYR A 40 3.14 4.59 -4.96
N THR A 41 4.44 4.85 -5.07
CA THR A 41 5.14 5.94 -4.39
C THR A 41 6.24 6.52 -5.28
N LYS A 42 6.64 7.78 -5.06
CA LYS A 42 7.83 8.34 -5.73
C LYS A 42 9.14 7.87 -5.09
N ASP A 43 9.15 7.52 -3.81
CA ASP A 43 10.34 7.07 -3.10
C ASP A 43 10.09 5.76 -2.34
N PRO A 44 10.30 4.60 -3.00
CA PRO A 44 10.21 3.29 -2.36
C PRO A 44 11.21 3.11 -1.20
N GLY A 45 12.33 3.83 -1.21
CA GLY A 45 13.41 3.68 -0.24
C GLY A 45 12.95 3.97 1.20
N VAL A 46 11.99 4.87 1.37
CA VAL A 46 11.40 5.17 2.69
C VAL A 46 10.73 3.94 3.30
N PHE A 47 10.00 3.17 2.50
CA PHE A 47 9.31 1.96 2.95
C PHE A 47 10.24 0.78 3.16
N ILE A 48 11.37 0.73 2.45
CA ILE A 48 12.44 -0.25 2.70
C ILE A 48 13.11 0.01 4.05
N ARG A 49 13.39 1.29 4.38
CA ARG A 49 13.97 1.68 5.69
C ARG A 49 13.01 1.47 6.87
N ARG A 50 11.70 1.41 6.61
CA ARG A 50 10.62 1.18 7.59
C ARG A 50 9.85 -0.11 7.27
N ASN A 51 10.57 -1.17 6.88
CA ASN A 51 9.96 -2.40 6.40
C ASN A 51 9.07 -3.09 7.45
N GLU A 52 9.34 -2.86 8.73
CA GLU A 52 8.64 -3.45 9.86
C GLU A 52 7.14 -3.13 9.81
N VAL A 53 6.81 -1.89 9.46
CA VAL A 53 5.41 -1.45 9.37
C VAL A 53 4.71 -2.07 8.16
N VAL A 54 5.41 -2.20 7.04
CA VAL A 54 4.87 -2.83 5.83
C VAL A 54 4.58 -4.31 6.08
N VAL A 55 5.48 -5.00 6.78
CA VAL A 55 5.33 -6.41 7.15
C VAL A 55 4.17 -6.62 8.14
N GLU A 56 4.07 -5.79 9.17
CA GLU A 56 2.96 -5.87 10.14
C GLU A 56 1.61 -5.61 9.48
N LEU A 57 1.55 -4.62 8.59
CA LEU A 57 0.36 -4.31 7.83
C LEU A 57 -0.05 -5.48 6.94
N ALA A 58 0.89 -6.10 6.22
CA ALA A 58 0.65 -7.26 5.37
C ALA A 58 0.07 -8.45 6.16
N LYS A 59 0.61 -8.72 7.37
CA LYS A 59 0.10 -9.76 8.28
C LYS A 59 -1.32 -9.45 8.74
N THR A 60 -1.58 -8.20 9.10
CA THR A 60 -2.90 -7.75 9.58
C THR A 60 -3.99 -7.89 8.52
N ILE A 61 -3.69 -7.48 7.27
CA ILE A 61 -4.66 -7.56 6.17
C ILE A 61 -4.69 -8.93 5.48
N ARG A 62 -3.75 -9.83 5.82
CA ARG A 62 -3.55 -11.16 5.22
C ARG A 62 -3.42 -11.10 3.69
N ARG A 63 -2.72 -10.10 3.17
CA ARG A 63 -2.40 -9.92 1.74
C ARG A 63 -0.96 -9.48 1.56
N LYS A 64 -0.35 -9.87 0.44
CA LYS A 64 1.00 -9.42 0.07
C LYS A 64 0.93 -7.96 -0.36
N ILE A 65 1.79 -7.13 0.21
CA ILE A 65 1.92 -5.71 -0.16
C ILE A 65 3.11 -5.56 -1.09
N ILE A 66 2.91 -4.91 -2.24
CA ILE A 66 3.96 -4.60 -3.21
C ILE A 66 4.13 -3.08 -3.21
N ILE A 67 5.33 -2.60 -2.88
CA ILE A 67 5.69 -1.19 -3.02
C ILE A 67 6.35 -1.00 -4.37
N GLN A 68 5.82 -0.09 -5.19
CA GLN A 68 6.32 0.16 -6.54
C GLN A 68 6.59 1.64 -6.74
N ALA A 69 7.72 1.95 -7.38
CA ALA A 69 7.98 3.30 -7.85
C ALA A 69 6.89 3.71 -8.84
N LYS A 70 6.35 4.92 -8.70
CA LYS A 70 5.44 5.50 -9.66
C LYS A 70 6.18 5.55 -11.01
N LYS A 71 5.67 4.87 -12.03
CA LYS A 71 6.15 5.14 -13.40
C LYS A 71 5.90 6.63 -13.68
N PRO A 72 6.91 7.41 -14.11
CA PRO A 72 6.60 8.68 -14.73
C PRO A 72 5.57 8.39 -15.81
N LEU A 73 4.53 9.23 -15.87
CA LEU A 73 3.70 9.26 -17.07
C LEU A 73 4.73 9.52 -18.17
N LEU A 74 4.89 8.57 -19.09
CA LEU A 74 5.64 8.83 -20.30
C LEU A 74 5.01 10.11 -20.84
N ASP A 75 5.80 11.18 -20.94
CA ASP A 75 5.35 12.39 -21.60
C ASP A 75 4.77 11.92 -22.93
N GLU A 76 3.50 12.27 -23.18
CA GLU A 76 2.88 12.05 -24.48
C GLU A 76 3.89 12.59 -25.49
N GLU A 77 4.46 11.70 -26.30
CA GLU A 77 5.46 12.05 -27.31
C GLU A 77 4.93 13.26 -28.08
N GLU A 78 5.64 14.39 -28.02
CA GLU A 78 5.34 15.60 -28.82
C GLU A 78 5.27 15.28 -30.32
#